data_AF-A0A5C6LZ91-F1
#
_entry.id   AF-A0A5C6LZ91-F1
#
_cell.length_a   1.000
_cell.length_b   1.000
_cell.length_c   1.000
_cell.angle_alpha   90.00
_cell.angle_beta   90.00
_cell.angle_gamma   90.00
#
_symmetry.space_group_name_H-M   'P 1'
#
loop_
_entity.id
_entity.type
_entity.pdbx_description
1 polymer ?
#
loop_
_entity_poly.entity_id
_entity_poly.type
_entity_poly.pdbx_seq_one_letter_code
_entity_poly.pdbx_strand_id
1 'polypeptide(L)'
;MAQDSNVMNKRLFYVSFLIISCIIIFSQCVRKAPQTDSADIRGKQFAGAAACMSCHRQIYDAYMHTGHFNTSSPASTKTIKGSFGTGANGFLYSNGVRVIMERRDSGLFQTAYADSTLQEIHRFDITMGSGRKAQTFLTWNAGKYFQLPLSWFVPANSWANSPGFPPSYPKFDRMIPSTCFGCHSSAVGIKDVHMEGRHLSETFEKNQLVYGIDCERCHGPAAEHVAFHTGHPQEKIPCILQRCVPYSTSSGWICVLCAIPALERRKNPLLTINRETPCPTISFLILPALHGPPNWMCMENNISCSLPVSVL
;
A
#
# COMPACT_ATOMS: atom_id res chain seq x y z
N MET A 1 -44.35 -51.18 -48.86
CA MET A 1 -43.39 -51.38 -47.77
C MET A 1 -42.95 -50.01 -47.30
N ALA A 2 -43.40 -49.60 -46.12
CA ALA A 2 -43.20 -48.25 -45.59
C ALA A 2 -42.33 -48.29 -44.33
N GLN A 3 -41.55 -47.21 -44.20
CA GLN A 3 -40.87 -46.67 -43.02
C GLN A 3 -39.60 -47.37 -42.51
N ASP A 4 -38.45 -46.69 -42.72
CA ASP A 4 -37.44 -46.50 -41.67
C ASP A 4 -36.43 -45.42 -42.08
N SER A 5 -36.76 -44.15 -41.84
CA SER A 5 -35.81 -43.04 -42.02
C SER A 5 -36.17 -41.79 -41.23
N ASN A 6 -36.29 -41.86 -39.89
CA ASN A 6 -36.20 -40.64 -39.07
C ASN A 6 -36.02 -40.84 -37.55
N VAL A 7 -35.15 -41.77 -37.14
CA VAL A 7 -34.71 -41.84 -35.73
C VAL A 7 -33.27 -41.34 -35.63
N MET A 8 -33.01 -40.14 -36.15
CA MET A 8 -31.75 -39.46 -35.90
C MET A 8 -31.75 -39.00 -34.43
N ASN A 9 -31.26 -39.90 -33.58
CA ASN A 9 -30.74 -39.73 -32.23
C ASN A 9 -31.29 -38.54 -31.43
N LYS A 10 -32.47 -38.72 -30.82
CA LYS A 10 -32.95 -37.86 -29.71
C LYS A 10 -31.85 -37.63 -28.65
N ARG A 11 -31.03 -38.66 -28.37
CA ARG A 11 -29.85 -38.57 -27.49
C ARG A 11 -28.80 -37.57 -27.98
N LEU A 12 -28.49 -37.56 -29.27
CA LEU A 12 -27.52 -36.62 -29.86
C LEU A 12 -28.05 -35.19 -29.83
N PHE A 13 -29.37 -35.01 -30.00
CA PHE A 13 -30.02 -33.71 -29.86
C PHE A 13 -29.92 -33.18 -28.42
N TYR A 14 -30.22 -34.02 -27.41
CA TYR A 14 -30.09 -33.62 -26.00
C TYR A 14 -28.64 -33.32 -25.59
N VAL A 15 -27.68 -34.10 -26.05
CA VAL A 15 -26.25 -33.87 -25.76
C VAL A 15 -25.77 -32.56 -26.39
N SER A 16 -26.09 -32.31 -27.66
CA SER A 16 -25.72 -31.06 -28.34
C SER A 16 -26.37 -29.84 -27.68
N PHE A 17 -27.64 -29.95 -27.28
CA PHE A 17 -28.33 -28.88 -26.56
C PHE A 17 -27.67 -28.58 -25.20
N LEU A 18 -27.25 -29.61 -24.47
CA LEU A 18 -26.58 -29.48 -23.18
C LEU A 18 -25.20 -28.83 -23.34
N ILE A 19 -24.42 -29.22 -24.35
CA ILE A 19 -23.12 -28.61 -24.66
C ILE A 19 -23.28 -27.14 -25.05
N ILE A 20 -24.23 -26.80 -25.93
CA ILE A 20 -24.48 -25.41 -26.33
C ILE A 20 -24.95 -24.57 -25.13
N SER A 21 -25.82 -25.12 -24.28
CA SER A 21 -26.24 -24.48 -23.04
C SER A 21 -25.06 -24.22 -22.10
N CYS A 22 -24.18 -25.21 -21.90
CA CYS A 22 -22.95 -25.05 -21.12
C CYS A 22 -22.02 -24.00 -21.72
N ILE A 23 -21.84 -23.95 -23.05
CA ILE A 23 -21.02 -22.93 -23.72
C ILE A 23 -21.63 -21.54 -23.54
N ILE A 24 -22.95 -21.39 -23.66
CA ILE A 24 -23.63 -20.10 -23.44
C ILE A 24 -23.45 -19.66 -21.99
N ILE A 25 -23.67 -20.55 -21.02
CA ILE A 25 -23.48 -20.28 -19.58
C ILE A 25 -22.02 -19.91 -19.29
N PHE A 26 -21.05 -20.67 -19.79
CA PHE A 26 -19.62 -20.35 -19.63
C PHE A 26 -19.25 -19.04 -20.32
N SER A 27 -19.80 -18.76 -21.51
CA SER A 27 -19.54 -17.49 -22.21
C SER A 27 -20.10 -16.29 -21.45
N GLN A 28 -21.22 -16.45 -20.73
CA GLN A 28 -21.78 -15.42 -19.86
C GLN A 28 -20.93 -15.23 -18.60
N CYS A 29 -20.35 -16.30 -18.05
CA CYS A 29 -19.36 -16.21 -16.96
C CYS A 29 -18.05 -15.54 -17.40
N VAL A 30 -17.60 -15.74 -18.64
CA VAL A 30 -16.39 -15.10 -19.19
C VAL A 30 -16.64 -13.65 -19.61
N ARG A 31 -17.87 -13.31 -20.03
CA ARG A 31 -18.26 -11.95 -20.45
C ARG A 31 -18.69 -11.04 -19.32
N LYS A 32 -19.07 -11.56 -18.15
CA LYS A 32 -19.14 -10.75 -16.95
C LYS A 32 -17.71 -10.37 -16.58
N ALA A 33 -17.29 -9.18 -17.03
CA ALA A 33 -16.20 -8.47 -16.40
C ALA A 33 -16.39 -8.57 -14.87
N PRO A 34 -15.33 -8.75 -14.08
CA PRO A 34 -15.47 -8.83 -12.63
C PRO A 34 -16.27 -7.61 -12.20
N GLN A 35 -17.50 -7.83 -11.71
CA GLN A 35 -18.17 -6.77 -10.98
C GLN A 35 -17.25 -6.50 -9.80
N THR A 36 -16.66 -5.31 -9.81
CA THR A 36 -15.80 -4.79 -8.77
C THR A 36 -16.66 -4.58 -7.52
N ASP A 37 -17.00 -5.68 -6.84
CA ASP A 37 -17.73 -5.66 -5.56
C ASP A 37 -16.84 -5.26 -4.38
N SER A 38 -15.66 -4.71 -4.66
CA SER A 38 -15.04 -3.73 -3.77
C SER A 38 -14.91 -2.45 -4.57
N ALA A 39 -15.88 -1.55 -4.44
CA ALA A 39 -15.62 -0.15 -4.73
C ALA A 39 -14.33 0.23 -3.97
N ASP A 40 -13.38 0.89 -4.64
CA ASP A 40 -12.21 1.40 -3.97
C ASP A 40 -12.66 2.26 -2.77
N ILE A 41 -12.08 2.02 -1.60
CA ILE A 41 -12.51 2.68 -0.36
C ILE A 41 -12.34 4.21 -0.42
N ARG A 42 -11.54 4.70 -1.38
CA ARG A 42 -11.31 6.12 -1.64
C ARG A 42 -12.43 6.75 -2.49
N GLY A 43 -13.28 5.96 -3.14
CA GLY A 43 -14.43 6.39 -3.92
C GLY A 43 -14.37 6.02 -5.41
N LYS A 44 -15.48 6.25 -6.12
CA LYS A 44 -15.69 5.82 -7.52
C LYS A 44 -14.75 6.47 -8.54
N GLN A 45 -14.10 7.57 -8.18
CA GLN A 45 -13.10 8.25 -9.01
C GLN A 45 -11.77 7.48 -9.10
N PHE A 46 -11.55 6.48 -8.25
CA PHE A 46 -10.38 5.61 -8.29
C PHE A 46 -10.68 4.34 -9.09
N ALA A 47 -9.76 3.97 -9.99
CA ALA A 47 -9.87 2.80 -10.85
C ALA A 47 -9.35 1.51 -10.18
N GLY A 48 -8.50 1.66 -9.16
CA GLY A 48 -7.74 0.58 -8.54
C GLY A 48 -6.53 0.16 -9.40
N ALA A 49 -5.45 -0.27 -8.73
CA ALA A 49 -4.19 -0.63 -9.39
C ALA A 49 -4.32 -1.75 -10.45
N ALA A 50 -5.32 -2.63 -10.32
CA ALA A 50 -5.56 -3.71 -11.28
C ALA A 50 -5.98 -3.18 -12.66
N ALA A 51 -6.68 -2.04 -12.73
CA ALA A 51 -7.06 -1.41 -13.99
C ALA A 51 -5.84 -0.90 -14.77
N CYS A 52 -4.76 -0.54 -14.09
CA CYS A 52 -3.53 -0.05 -14.72
C CYS A 52 -2.81 -1.18 -15.50
N MET A 53 -2.90 -2.42 -15.02
CA MET A 53 -2.18 -3.57 -15.58
C MET A 53 -2.56 -3.90 -17.02
N SER A 54 -3.81 -3.66 -17.43
CA SER A 54 -4.28 -4.01 -18.79
C SER A 54 -3.56 -3.24 -19.90
N CYS A 55 -3.16 -2.00 -19.63
CA CYS A 55 -2.45 -1.14 -20.58
C CYS A 55 -0.96 -0.96 -20.22
N HIS A 56 -0.61 -1.01 -18.93
CA HIS A 56 0.74 -0.73 -18.42
C HIS A 56 1.41 -1.95 -17.78
N ARG A 57 1.28 -3.13 -18.40
CA ARG A 57 1.77 -4.40 -17.85
C ARG A 57 3.23 -4.36 -17.38
N GLN A 58 4.14 -3.87 -18.22
CA GLN A 58 5.57 -3.82 -17.86
C GLN A 58 5.84 -2.93 -16.64
N ILE A 59 5.13 -1.80 -16.53
CA ILE A 59 5.25 -0.89 -15.38
C ILE A 59 4.67 -1.54 -14.13
N TYR A 60 3.51 -2.20 -14.26
CA TYR A 60 2.88 -2.93 -13.17
C TYR A 60 3.80 -4.05 -12.66
N ASP A 61 4.34 -4.88 -13.55
CA ASP A 61 5.25 -5.98 -13.19
C ASP A 61 6.48 -5.44 -12.45
N ALA A 62 7.09 -4.36 -12.92
CA ALA A 62 8.19 -3.70 -12.22
C ALA A 62 7.77 -3.14 -10.84
N TYR A 63 6.60 -2.50 -10.78
CA TYR A 63 6.04 -1.89 -9.56
C TYR A 63 5.87 -2.90 -8.42
N MET A 64 5.40 -4.12 -8.72
CA MET A 64 5.19 -5.19 -7.73
C MET A 64 6.47 -5.59 -6.98
N HIS A 65 7.64 -5.32 -7.55
CA HIS A 65 8.94 -5.61 -6.93
C HIS A 65 9.53 -4.42 -6.16
N THR A 66 8.84 -3.28 -6.13
CA THR A 66 9.35 -2.06 -5.48
C THR A 66 9.08 -2.06 -3.98
N GLY A 67 9.83 -1.20 -3.27
CA GLY A 67 9.55 -0.92 -1.86
C GLY A 67 8.18 -0.25 -1.64
N HIS A 68 7.65 0.46 -2.64
CA HIS A 68 6.33 1.09 -2.60
C HIS A 68 5.22 0.05 -2.51
N PHE A 69 5.20 -0.93 -3.41
CA PHE A 69 4.23 -2.03 -3.33
C PHE A 69 4.36 -2.80 -2.02
N ASN A 70 5.61 -3.11 -1.62
CA ASN A 70 5.87 -3.95 -0.45
C ASN A 70 5.77 -3.20 0.90
N THR A 71 5.51 -1.88 0.93
CA THR A 71 5.54 -1.08 2.17
C THR A 71 4.47 -1.49 3.19
N SER A 72 3.39 -2.11 2.73
CA SER A 72 2.44 -2.76 3.63
C SER A 72 1.74 -3.93 2.95
N SER A 73 1.30 -4.89 3.74
CA SER A 73 0.52 -6.04 3.28
C SER A 73 -0.23 -6.70 4.44
N PRO A 74 -1.27 -7.51 4.18
CA PRO A 74 -1.81 -8.41 5.19
C PRO A 74 -0.69 -9.30 5.74
N ALA A 75 -0.66 -9.47 7.05
CA ALA A 75 0.32 -10.33 7.68
C ALA A 75 0.05 -11.81 7.40
N SER A 76 1.07 -12.52 6.93
CA SER A 76 1.00 -13.93 6.59
C SER A 76 2.40 -14.54 6.60
N THR A 77 2.48 -15.87 6.47
CA THR A 77 3.75 -16.58 6.31
C THR A 77 4.52 -16.18 5.04
N LYS A 78 3.84 -15.60 4.05
CA LYS A 78 4.44 -15.14 2.79
C LYS A 78 4.96 -13.71 2.86
N THR A 79 4.38 -12.89 3.73
CA THR A 79 4.67 -11.44 3.81
C THR A 79 5.58 -11.08 4.97
N ILE A 80 5.56 -11.88 6.05
CA ILE A 80 6.47 -11.73 7.18
C ILE A 80 7.80 -12.42 6.85
N LYS A 81 8.88 -11.65 6.82
CA LYS A 81 10.25 -12.14 6.58
C LYS A 81 10.89 -12.77 7.81
N GLY A 82 10.36 -12.48 9.00
CA GLY A 82 10.93 -12.94 10.26
C GLY A 82 10.71 -14.41 10.55
N SER A 83 11.69 -15.02 11.23
CA SER A 83 11.66 -16.45 11.56
C SER A 83 10.65 -16.75 12.67
N PHE A 84 9.88 -17.83 12.49
CA PHE A 84 9.06 -18.43 13.54
C PHE A 84 9.67 -19.75 14.05
N GLY A 85 10.90 -20.08 13.63
CA GLY A 85 11.59 -21.29 14.06
C GLY A 85 12.16 -21.15 15.47
N THR A 86 12.04 -22.23 16.26
CA THR A 86 12.58 -22.31 17.62
C THR A 86 14.04 -21.84 17.68
N GLY A 87 14.35 -20.98 18.65
CA GLY A 87 15.69 -20.41 18.84
C GLY A 87 15.94 -19.11 18.07
N ALA A 88 15.16 -18.84 17.02
CA ALA A 88 15.22 -17.59 16.23
C ALA A 88 13.90 -16.81 16.26
N ASN A 89 12.92 -17.26 17.06
CA ASN A 89 11.56 -16.73 17.13
C ASN A 89 11.25 -16.06 18.47
N GLY A 90 12.25 -15.48 19.15
CA GLY A 90 12.00 -14.87 20.46
C GLY A 90 12.92 -13.69 20.76
N PHE A 91 12.46 -12.83 21.67
CA PHE A 91 13.25 -11.76 22.26
C PHE A 91 13.00 -11.72 23.77
N LEU A 92 14.06 -11.59 24.56
CA LEU A 92 14.00 -11.51 26.03
C LEU A 92 14.22 -10.07 26.47
N TYR A 93 13.27 -9.52 27.20
CA TYR A 93 13.38 -8.20 27.81
C TYR A 93 14.11 -8.29 29.16
N SER A 94 14.69 -7.17 29.59
CA SER A 94 15.49 -7.12 30.83
C SER A 94 14.67 -7.38 32.10
N ASN A 95 13.34 -7.21 32.05
CA ASN A 95 12.45 -7.56 33.16
C ASN A 95 12.09 -9.06 33.21
N GLY A 96 12.71 -9.90 32.39
CA GLY A 96 12.45 -11.34 32.34
C GLY A 96 11.30 -11.76 31.42
N VAL A 97 10.53 -10.81 30.87
CA VAL A 97 9.45 -11.14 29.93
C VAL A 97 10.04 -11.54 28.59
N ARG A 98 9.63 -12.70 28.08
CA ARG A 98 9.99 -13.19 26.74
C ARG A 98 8.82 -13.06 25.79
N VAL A 99 9.03 -12.38 24.67
CA VAL A 99 8.05 -12.38 23.57
C VAL A 99 8.49 -13.39 22.52
N ILE A 100 7.59 -14.31 22.16
CA ILE A 100 7.81 -15.40 21.22
C ILE A 100 6.88 -15.23 20.02
N MET A 101 7.43 -15.42 18.82
CA MET A 101 6.71 -15.48 17.56
C MET A 101 6.19 -16.90 17.36
N GLU A 102 4.88 -17.05 17.39
CA GLU A 102 4.21 -18.34 17.36
C GLU A 102 3.31 -18.48 16.12
N ARG A 103 3.25 -19.70 15.60
CA ARG A 103 2.18 -20.13 14.69
C ARG A 103 1.16 -20.89 15.50
N ARG A 104 -0.11 -20.51 15.38
CA ARG A 104 -1.26 -21.22 15.95
C ARG A 104 -2.28 -21.43 14.84
N ASP A 105 -3.25 -22.32 15.04
CA ASP A 105 -4.25 -22.64 14.01
C ASP A 105 -5.01 -21.41 13.50
N SER A 106 -5.21 -20.43 14.38
CA SER A 106 -5.92 -19.18 14.08
C SER A 106 -5.07 -18.08 13.44
N GLY A 107 -3.74 -18.27 13.31
CA GLY A 107 -2.85 -17.30 12.69
C GLY A 107 -1.45 -17.22 13.28
N LEU A 108 -0.83 -16.05 13.11
CA LEU A 108 0.52 -15.75 13.58
C LEU A 108 0.42 -14.77 14.75
N PHE A 109 1.23 -14.97 15.79
CA PHE A 109 1.11 -14.23 17.05
C PHE A 109 2.45 -13.80 17.63
N GLN A 110 2.49 -12.63 18.25
CA GLN A 110 3.49 -12.30 19.27
C GLN A 110 2.89 -12.61 20.63
N THR A 111 3.54 -13.50 21.37
CA THR A 111 3.06 -14.02 22.65
C THR A 111 4.07 -13.71 23.74
N ALA A 112 3.65 -12.95 24.76
CA ALA A 112 4.48 -12.58 25.90
C ALA A 112 4.32 -13.59 27.04
N TYR A 113 5.44 -14.04 27.61
CA TYR A 113 5.50 -14.92 28.77
C TYR A 113 6.37 -14.31 29.86
N ALA A 114 5.94 -14.41 31.11
CA ALA A 114 6.73 -14.15 32.31
C ALA A 114 6.77 -15.46 33.11
N ASP A 115 7.96 -15.97 33.42
CA ASP A 115 8.13 -17.23 34.15
C ASP A 115 7.29 -18.39 33.57
N SER A 116 7.31 -18.52 32.24
CA SER A 116 6.50 -19.49 31.46
C SER A 116 4.98 -19.31 31.54
N THR A 117 4.49 -18.29 32.23
CA THR A 117 3.07 -17.94 32.30
C THR A 117 2.73 -16.95 31.20
N LEU A 118 1.72 -17.28 30.40
CA LEU A 118 1.19 -16.40 29.35
C LEU A 118 0.69 -15.08 29.96
N GLN A 119 1.20 -13.96 29.46
CA GLN A 119 0.78 -12.61 29.87
C GLN A 119 -0.15 -11.99 28.84
N GLU A 120 0.32 -11.93 27.59
CA GLU A 120 -0.41 -11.31 26.48
C GLU A 120 -0.19 -12.09 25.19
N ILE A 121 -1.18 -12.02 24.31
CA ILE A 121 -1.10 -12.59 22.96
C ILE A 121 -1.78 -11.67 21.98
N HIS A 122 -1.07 -11.32 20.91
CA HIS A 122 -1.58 -10.43 19.87
C HIS A 122 -1.27 -10.95 18.48
N ARG A 123 -2.26 -10.86 17.60
CA ARG A 123 -2.19 -11.36 16.23
C ARG A 123 -1.36 -10.42 15.37
N PHE A 124 -0.62 -10.96 14.42
CA PHE A 124 -0.12 -10.18 13.30
C PHE A 124 -1.26 -9.97 12.29
N ASP A 125 -1.74 -8.75 12.14
CA ASP A 125 -2.78 -8.40 11.16
C ASP A 125 -2.20 -7.69 9.94
N ILE A 126 -1.30 -6.73 10.15
CA ILE A 126 -0.66 -5.97 9.06
C ILE A 126 0.86 -6.04 9.20
N THR A 127 1.54 -6.26 8.09
CA THR A 127 2.98 -6.06 7.95
C THR A 127 3.25 -4.67 7.39
N MET A 128 4.13 -3.90 8.03
CA MET A 128 4.54 -2.56 7.66
C MET A 128 6.05 -2.54 7.39
N GLY A 129 6.44 -1.86 6.32
CA GLY A 129 7.80 -1.80 5.80
C GLY A 129 8.06 -2.84 4.70
N SER A 130 8.80 -2.43 3.66
CA SER A 130 9.16 -3.26 2.50
C SER A 130 10.05 -4.47 2.82
N GLY A 131 10.54 -4.57 4.06
CA GLY A 131 11.52 -5.56 4.45
C GLY A 131 12.86 -5.40 3.73
N ARG A 132 13.21 -4.18 3.28
CA ARG A 132 14.60 -3.88 2.88
C ARG A 132 15.50 -3.67 4.10
N LYS A 133 14.97 -3.02 5.15
CA LYS A 133 15.69 -2.77 6.41
C LYS A 133 15.01 -3.47 7.58
N ALA A 134 13.71 -3.27 7.73
CA ALA A 134 12.92 -3.88 8.79
C ALA A 134 11.48 -4.10 8.36
N GLN A 135 10.78 -4.93 9.12
CA GLN A 135 9.31 -5.04 9.13
C GLN A 135 8.80 -4.86 10.55
N THR A 136 7.77 -4.04 10.67
CA THR A 136 7.02 -3.80 11.90
C THR A 136 5.60 -4.29 11.70
N PHE A 137 4.90 -4.66 12.76
CA PHE A 137 3.63 -5.37 12.64
C PHE A 137 2.56 -4.69 13.46
N LEU A 138 1.33 -4.72 12.95
CA LEU A 138 0.18 -4.15 13.63
C LEU A 138 -0.81 -5.26 13.99
N THR A 139 -1.46 -5.11 15.14
CA THR A 139 -2.61 -5.89 15.59
C THR A 139 -3.86 -5.01 15.57
N TRP A 140 -4.99 -5.58 15.21
CA TRP A 140 -6.31 -4.95 15.27
C TRP A 140 -6.96 -5.25 16.62
N ASN A 141 -7.42 -4.21 17.30
CA ASN A 141 -8.26 -4.35 18.49
C ASN A 141 -9.31 -3.23 18.54
N ALA A 142 -10.58 -3.61 18.70
CA ALA A 142 -11.70 -2.71 18.95
C ALA A 142 -11.73 -1.43 18.08
N GLY A 143 -11.60 -1.56 16.76
CA GLY A 143 -11.65 -0.41 15.84
C GLY A 143 -10.33 0.35 15.70
N LYS A 144 -9.24 -0.15 16.27
CA LYS A 144 -7.94 0.53 16.31
C LYS A 144 -6.81 -0.43 15.90
N TYR A 145 -5.74 0.14 15.35
CA TYR A 145 -4.50 -0.58 15.06
C TYR A 145 -3.44 -0.23 16.12
N PHE A 146 -2.76 -1.24 16.63
CA PHE A 146 -1.69 -1.10 17.59
C PHE A 146 -0.41 -1.72 17.06
N GLN A 147 0.73 -1.06 17.27
CA GLN A 147 2.02 -1.62 16.88
C GLN A 147 2.46 -2.69 17.88
N LEU A 148 2.85 -3.85 17.36
CA LEU A 148 3.43 -4.95 18.12
C LEU A 148 4.87 -4.61 18.59
N PRO A 149 5.29 -5.12 19.76
CA PRO A 149 6.54 -4.72 20.39
C PRO A 149 7.79 -5.18 19.66
N LEU A 150 7.73 -6.26 18.87
CA LEU A 150 8.90 -6.72 18.11
C LEU A 150 8.77 -6.43 16.60
N SER A 151 9.87 -5.96 16.03
CA SER A 151 10.10 -5.83 14.59
C SER A 151 11.12 -6.87 14.14
N TRP A 152 11.04 -7.25 12.88
CA TRP A 152 12.08 -8.04 12.23
C TRP A 152 13.08 -7.11 11.55
N PHE A 153 14.37 -7.23 11.89
CA PHE A 153 15.44 -6.45 11.27
C PHE A 153 16.19 -7.33 10.27
N VAL A 154 16.07 -6.99 8.99
CA VAL A 154 16.53 -7.84 7.89
C VAL A 154 18.06 -7.97 7.86
N PRO A 155 18.86 -6.89 7.97
CA PRO A 155 20.31 -7.02 8.02
C PRO A 155 20.82 -7.80 9.24
N ALA A 156 20.12 -7.71 10.37
CA ALA A 156 20.47 -8.42 11.60
C ALA A 156 19.96 -9.88 11.61
N ASN A 157 19.08 -10.23 10.67
CA ASN A 157 18.39 -11.51 10.60
C ASN A 157 17.78 -11.93 11.96
N SER A 158 17.19 -10.98 12.67
CA SER A 158 16.71 -11.19 14.05
C SER A 158 15.50 -10.33 14.39
N TRP A 159 14.75 -10.82 15.38
CA TRP A 159 13.71 -10.03 16.05
C TRP A 159 14.36 -9.13 17.09
N ALA A 160 13.93 -7.88 17.13
CA ALA A 160 14.35 -6.95 18.16
C ALA A 160 13.21 -5.98 18.50
N ASN A 161 13.37 -5.29 19.63
CA ASN A 161 12.41 -4.32 20.11
C ASN A 161 12.13 -3.23 19.05
N SER A 162 10.85 -2.97 18.82
CA SER A 162 10.35 -1.95 17.91
C SER A 162 10.94 -0.57 18.26
N PRO A 163 11.37 0.25 17.27
CA PRO A 163 11.90 1.58 17.55
C PRO A 163 10.92 2.47 18.34
N GLY A 164 11.44 3.12 19.39
CA GLY A 164 10.67 4.00 20.28
C GLY A 164 9.85 3.28 21.37
N PHE A 165 9.98 1.97 21.50
CA PHE A 165 9.44 1.21 22.63
C PHE A 165 10.45 1.20 23.79
N PRO A 166 9.99 1.08 25.05
CA PRO A 166 10.89 0.90 26.18
C PRO A 166 11.73 -0.37 25.99
N PRO A 167 13.05 -0.36 26.31
CA PRO A 167 13.91 -1.53 26.15
C PRO A 167 13.69 -2.58 27.24
N SER A 168 13.03 -2.23 28.34
CA SER A 168 12.96 -3.06 29.55
C SER A 168 11.74 -3.98 29.63
N TYR A 169 10.68 -3.72 28.88
CA TYR A 169 9.46 -4.53 28.85
C TYR A 169 8.72 -4.39 27.51
N PRO A 170 7.96 -5.41 27.07
CA PRO A 170 7.13 -5.29 25.88
C PRO A 170 5.91 -4.43 26.14
N LYS A 171 5.50 -3.65 25.14
CA LYS A 171 4.33 -2.77 25.17
C LYS A 171 3.41 -3.12 23.99
N PHE A 172 2.10 -3.17 24.20
CA PHE A 172 1.13 -3.59 23.16
C PHE A 172 0.01 -2.56 22.90
N ASP A 173 0.04 -1.41 23.59
CA ASP A 173 -0.98 -0.35 23.58
C ASP A 173 -0.57 0.88 22.74
N ARG A 174 0.52 0.82 21.96
CA ARG A 174 0.91 1.90 21.05
C ARG A 174 -0.02 1.96 19.83
N MET A 175 -1.04 2.79 19.93
CA MET A 175 -1.99 3.05 18.85
C MET A 175 -1.31 3.72 17.65
N ILE A 176 -1.71 3.32 16.44
CA ILE A 176 -1.26 3.87 15.17
C ILE A 176 -2.37 4.74 14.56
N PRO A 177 -2.15 6.07 14.43
CA PRO A 177 -3.12 6.98 13.82
C PRO A 177 -3.15 6.85 12.29
N SER A 178 -4.20 7.39 11.68
CA SER A 178 -4.43 7.41 10.22
C SER A 178 -3.26 8.04 9.46
N THR A 179 -2.57 9.01 10.07
CA THR A 179 -1.41 9.70 9.48
C THR A 179 -0.27 8.76 9.11
N CYS A 180 -0.06 7.66 9.85
CA CYS A 180 0.94 6.64 9.51
C CYS A 180 0.57 5.90 8.23
N PHE A 181 -0.71 5.59 8.04
CA PHE A 181 -1.24 4.96 6.83
C PHE A 181 -1.10 5.88 5.62
N GLY A 182 -1.07 7.19 5.79
CA GLY A 182 -0.82 8.14 4.70
C GLY A 182 0.54 7.96 4.00
N CYS A 183 1.56 7.40 4.67
CA CYS A 183 2.89 7.16 4.08
C CYS A 183 3.22 5.67 3.91
N HIS A 184 2.47 4.79 4.56
CA HIS A 184 2.71 3.34 4.57
C HIS A 184 1.56 2.54 3.96
N SER A 185 0.59 3.20 3.36
CA SER A 185 -0.49 2.61 2.58
C SER A 185 -1.02 3.67 1.60
N SER A 186 -1.96 3.30 0.76
CA SER A 186 -2.61 4.24 -0.16
C SER A 186 -3.92 4.78 0.41
N ALA A 187 -4.56 4.02 1.30
CA ALA A 187 -5.71 4.47 2.07
C ALA A 187 -6.02 3.53 3.25
N VAL A 188 -6.68 4.07 4.26
CA VAL A 188 -7.31 3.33 5.36
C VAL A 188 -8.75 3.81 5.53
N GLY A 189 -9.68 2.88 5.73
CA GLY A 189 -11.07 3.19 6.03
C GLY A 189 -11.19 3.74 7.44
N ILE A 190 -11.56 5.01 7.55
CA ILE A 190 -11.79 5.69 8.83
C ILE A 190 -13.29 5.63 9.11
N LYS A 191 -13.66 5.13 10.29
CA LYS A 191 -15.05 5.02 10.74
C LYS A 191 -15.52 6.28 11.44
N ASP A 192 -14.73 6.77 12.39
CA ASP A 192 -15.04 7.96 13.16
C ASP A 192 -13.77 8.71 13.55
N VAL A 193 -13.88 10.03 13.64
CA VAL A 193 -12.80 10.94 14.04
C VAL A 193 -13.36 11.92 15.05
N HIS A 194 -12.88 11.83 16.28
CA HIS A 194 -13.22 12.74 17.35
C HIS A 194 -12.02 13.58 17.76
N MET A 195 -12.23 14.89 17.86
CA MET A 195 -11.23 15.85 18.33
C MET A 195 -11.71 16.48 19.63
N GLU A 196 -11.01 16.21 20.72
CA GLU A 196 -11.25 16.85 22.02
C GLU A 196 -10.03 17.68 22.42
N GLY A 197 -10.13 18.99 22.25
CA GLY A 197 -8.99 19.90 22.42
C GLY A 197 -7.84 19.53 21.47
N ARG A 198 -6.73 19.03 22.03
CA ARG A 198 -5.55 18.56 21.26
C ARG A 198 -5.51 17.03 21.10
N HIS A 199 -6.51 16.32 21.60
CA HIS A 199 -6.57 14.87 21.51
C HIS A 199 -7.35 14.44 20.27
N LEU A 200 -6.67 13.73 19.37
CA LEU A 200 -7.27 13.08 18.21
C LEU A 200 -7.55 11.62 18.57
N SER A 201 -8.82 11.22 18.51
CA SER A 201 -9.24 9.82 18.61
C SER A 201 -9.85 9.39 17.29
N GLU A 202 -9.26 8.37 16.68
CA GLU A 202 -9.72 7.79 15.43
C GLU A 202 -10.16 6.34 15.67
N THR A 203 -11.21 5.93 14.97
CA THR A 203 -11.55 4.52 14.79
C THR A 203 -11.61 4.21 13.31
N PHE A 204 -11.29 2.97 12.99
CA PHE A 204 -11.17 2.49 11.63
C PHE A 204 -12.26 1.47 11.32
N GLU A 205 -12.49 1.26 10.03
CA GLU A 205 -13.23 0.12 9.53
C GLU A 205 -12.31 -1.08 9.36
N LYS A 206 -12.74 -2.25 9.85
CA LYS A 206 -11.90 -3.46 9.79
C LYS A 206 -11.74 -3.89 8.35
N ASN A 207 -10.52 -4.28 7.96
CA ASN A 207 -10.19 -4.77 6.62
C ASN A 207 -10.44 -3.77 5.47
N GLN A 208 -10.60 -2.48 5.77
CA GLN A 208 -10.68 -1.43 4.74
C GLN A 208 -9.30 -0.76 4.63
N LEU A 209 -8.42 -1.33 3.80
CA LEU A 209 -7.08 -0.81 3.56
C LEU A 209 -6.67 -1.01 2.10
N VAL A 210 -6.11 0.02 1.48
CA VAL A 210 -5.38 -0.11 0.21
C VAL A 210 -3.90 -0.21 0.55
N TYR A 211 -3.38 -1.43 0.56
CA TYR A 211 -1.98 -1.74 0.89
C TYR A 211 -1.00 -1.17 -0.14
N GLY A 212 0.25 -1.02 0.27
CA GLY A 212 1.29 -0.45 -0.57
C GLY A 212 1.08 1.04 -0.84
N ILE A 213 2.02 1.66 -1.54
CA ILE A 213 1.84 2.95 -2.22
C ILE A 213 1.50 2.61 -3.67
N ASP A 214 0.23 2.69 -4.03
CA ASP A 214 -0.31 2.26 -5.33
C ASP A 214 -0.16 3.34 -6.40
N CYS A 215 -0.55 3.00 -7.62
CA CYS A 215 -0.43 3.89 -8.78
C CYS A 215 -1.13 5.22 -8.52
N GLU A 216 -2.36 5.16 -8.02
CA GLU A 216 -3.24 6.32 -7.81
C GLU A 216 -2.85 7.16 -6.60
N ARG A 217 -2.00 6.63 -5.70
CA ARG A 217 -1.37 7.42 -4.64
C ARG A 217 -0.41 8.49 -5.19
N CYS A 218 0.23 8.22 -6.33
CA CYS A 218 1.12 9.18 -7.01
C CYS A 218 0.46 9.85 -8.22
N HIS A 219 -0.37 9.12 -8.96
CA HIS A 219 -1.00 9.61 -10.19
C HIS A 219 -2.39 10.23 -10.00
N GLY A 220 -2.95 10.14 -8.78
CA GLY A 220 -4.31 10.59 -8.49
C GLY A 220 -5.37 9.61 -8.98
N PRO A 221 -6.67 9.94 -8.77
CA PRO A 221 -7.78 9.10 -9.19
C PRO A 221 -7.85 8.98 -10.72
N ALA A 222 -7.89 7.75 -11.22
CA ALA A 222 -7.73 7.45 -12.65
C ALA A 222 -8.96 6.82 -13.32
N ALA A 223 -10.14 6.78 -12.67
CA ALA A 223 -11.33 6.14 -13.25
C ALA A 223 -11.72 6.73 -14.61
N GLU A 224 -11.70 8.06 -14.76
CA GLU A 224 -12.00 8.72 -16.03
C GLU A 224 -10.92 8.45 -17.09
N HIS A 225 -9.66 8.42 -16.68
CA HIS A 225 -8.53 8.09 -17.55
C HIS A 225 -8.68 6.68 -18.14
N VAL A 226 -8.97 5.69 -17.28
CA VAL A 226 -9.18 4.31 -17.69
C VAL A 226 -10.39 4.20 -18.61
N ALA A 227 -11.52 4.82 -18.25
CA ALA A 227 -12.74 4.78 -19.07
C ALA A 227 -12.51 5.38 -20.47
N PHE A 228 -11.85 6.55 -20.54
CA PHE A 228 -11.58 7.23 -21.80
C PHE A 228 -10.68 6.39 -22.72
N HIS A 229 -9.52 5.93 -22.25
CA HIS A 229 -8.59 5.16 -23.09
C HIS A 229 -9.08 3.75 -23.42
N THR A 230 -9.94 3.16 -22.59
CA THR A 230 -10.62 1.90 -22.93
C THR A 230 -11.59 2.09 -24.10
N GLY A 231 -12.32 3.22 -24.13
CA GLY A 231 -13.19 3.60 -25.24
C GLY A 231 -12.45 4.09 -26.50
N HIS A 232 -11.21 4.56 -26.34
CA HIS A 232 -10.39 5.16 -27.41
C HIS A 232 -8.99 4.53 -27.46
N PRO A 233 -8.85 3.24 -27.81
CA PRO A 233 -7.58 2.52 -27.69
C PRO A 233 -6.45 3.05 -28.59
N GLN A 234 -6.79 3.81 -29.63
CA GLN A 234 -5.82 4.47 -30.51
C GLN A 234 -5.26 5.77 -29.93
N GLU A 235 -5.94 6.37 -28.95
CA GLU A 235 -5.46 7.57 -28.27
C GLU A 235 -4.36 7.20 -27.27
N LYS A 236 -3.15 7.71 -27.50
CA LYS A 236 -1.95 7.41 -26.72
C LYS A 236 -1.46 8.59 -25.89
N ILE A 237 -2.01 9.77 -26.10
CA ILE A 237 -1.69 10.96 -25.31
C ILE A 237 -2.36 10.80 -23.94
N PRO A 238 -1.63 10.83 -22.83
CA PRO A 238 -2.23 10.70 -21.52
C PRO A 238 -3.16 11.88 -21.25
N CYS A 239 -4.44 11.58 -21.01
CA CYS A 239 -5.42 12.59 -20.60
C CYS A 239 -5.84 12.30 -19.16
N ILE A 240 -5.70 13.30 -18.29
CA ILE A 240 -6.24 13.30 -16.92
C ILE A 240 -7.35 14.35 -16.93
N LEU A 241 -8.59 13.96 -16.62
CA LEU A 241 -9.76 14.85 -16.51
C LEU A 241 -10.07 15.67 -17.79
N GLN A 242 -10.36 15.01 -18.92
CA GLN A 242 -10.76 15.62 -20.21
C GLN A 242 -9.80 16.67 -20.81
N ARG A 243 -8.69 16.99 -20.14
CA ARG A 243 -7.67 17.93 -20.60
C ARG A 243 -6.39 17.15 -20.82
N CYS A 244 -6.09 16.91 -22.09
CA CYS A 244 -4.85 16.27 -22.48
C CYS A 244 -3.72 17.29 -22.32
N VAL A 245 -2.90 17.11 -21.29
CA VAL A 245 -1.70 17.92 -21.06
C VAL A 245 -0.52 16.96 -21.11
N PRO A 246 0.56 17.27 -21.85
CA PRO A 246 1.79 16.49 -21.75
C PRO A 246 2.20 16.43 -20.28
N TYR A 247 2.42 15.21 -19.78
CA TYR A 247 2.83 14.97 -18.40
C TYR A 247 4.14 15.70 -18.12
N SER A 248 4.09 16.85 -17.46
CA SER A 248 5.29 17.51 -16.97
C SER A 248 5.75 16.76 -15.73
N THR A 249 6.86 16.02 -15.86
CA THR A 249 7.62 15.43 -14.76
C THR A 249 8.15 16.52 -13.83
N SER A 250 7.33 17.05 -12.93
CA SER A 250 7.82 17.98 -11.90
C SER A 250 6.84 18.11 -10.76
N SER A 251 6.74 17.06 -9.94
CA SER A 251 6.19 17.23 -8.60
C SER A 251 6.94 16.35 -7.61
N GLY A 252 8.24 16.65 -7.41
CA GLY A 252 9.01 16.10 -6.28
C GLY A 252 8.30 16.29 -4.92
N TRP A 253 7.36 17.24 -4.86
CA TRP A 253 6.40 17.45 -3.77
C TRP A 253 5.64 16.19 -3.34
N ILE A 254 5.23 15.32 -4.27
CA ILE A 254 4.45 14.12 -3.91
C ILE A 254 5.31 13.10 -3.14
N CYS A 255 6.60 13.04 -3.45
CA CYS A 255 7.57 12.21 -2.71
C CYS A 255 7.89 12.81 -1.33
N VAL A 256 8.01 14.14 -1.24
CA VAL A 256 8.34 14.87 0.00
C VAL A 256 7.33 14.60 1.12
N LEU A 257 6.06 14.38 0.79
CA LEU A 257 5.01 14.06 1.78
C LEU A 257 5.34 12.80 2.60
N CYS A 258 6.07 11.84 2.01
CA CYS A 258 6.35 10.55 2.63
C CYS A 258 7.83 10.35 3.01
N ALA A 259 8.76 11.01 2.30
CA ALA A 259 10.19 10.80 2.49
C ALA A 259 10.82 11.56 3.68
N ILE A 260 10.10 12.54 4.27
CA ILE A 260 10.65 13.40 5.31
C ILE A 260 10.14 13.02 6.73
N PRO A 261 11.03 12.84 7.73
CA PRO A 261 10.65 12.64 9.13
C PRO A 261 9.75 13.77 9.67
N ALA A 262 8.81 13.43 10.55
CA ALA A 262 7.87 14.42 11.13
C ALA A 262 8.54 15.61 11.85
N LEU A 263 9.76 15.42 12.36
CA LEU A 263 10.55 16.46 13.04
C LEU A 263 11.06 17.55 12.09
N GLU A 264 11.40 17.20 10.86
CA GLU A 264 11.92 18.16 9.87
C GLU A 264 10.80 19.03 9.29
N ARG A 265 9.58 18.46 9.16
CA ARG A 265 8.38 19.20 8.72
C ARG A 265 7.97 20.34 9.65
N ARG A 266 8.26 20.23 10.96
CA ARG A 266 7.98 21.31 11.93
C ARG A 266 8.96 22.48 11.87
N LYS A 267 10.13 22.29 11.27
CA LYS A 267 11.19 23.32 11.22
C LYS A 267 11.15 24.19 9.96
N ASN A 268 10.31 23.86 8.98
CA ASN A 268 10.25 24.57 7.70
C ASN A 268 8.82 25.09 7.41
N PRO A 269 8.54 26.39 7.63
CA PRO A 269 7.22 27.00 7.43
C PRO A 269 6.71 26.95 5.98
N LEU A 270 7.57 26.62 5.00
CA LEU A 270 7.19 26.47 3.60
C LEU A 270 6.60 25.09 3.27
N LEU A 271 6.69 24.12 4.19
CA LEU A 271 6.17 22.75 4.04
C LEU A 271 4.83 22.53 4.78
N THR A 272 4.31 23.54 5.48
CA THR A 272 2.94 23.54 5.97
C THR A 272 1.98 23.82 4.83
N ILE A 273 1.20 22.81 4.45
CA ILE A 273 0.11 22.93 3.46
C ILE A 273 -0.94 23.89 4.03
N ASN A 274 -0.86 25.16 3.67
CA ASN A 274 -2.00 26.07 3.82
C ASN A 274 -3.04 25.68 2.75
N ARG A 275 -4.23 25.27 3.20
CA ARG A 275 -5.36 24.88 2.33
C ARG A 275 -6.04 26.07 1.62
N GLU A 276 -5.47 27.27 1.66
CA GLU A 276 -6.16 28.50 1.25
C GLU A 276 -5.42 29.39 0.23
N THR A 277 -4.36 28.92 -0.45
CA THR A 277 -3.77 29.73 -1.53
C THR A 277 -4.36 29.35 -2.89
N PRO A 278 -5.12 30.24 -3.56
CA PRO A 278 -5.45 30.05 -4.96
C PRO A 278 -4.16 30.12 -5.79
N CYS A 279 -4.12 29.31 -6.84
CA CYS A 279 -3.08 29.24 -7.86
C CYS A 279 -2.51 30.65 -8.18
N PRO A 280 -1.19 30.91 -8.08
CA PRO A 280 -0.68 32.23 -8.40
C PRO A 280 -0.79 32.44 -9.92
N THR A 281 -1.73 33.30 -10.32
CA THR A 281 -1.68 33.99 -11.60
C THR A 281 -0.39 34.80 -11.65
N ILE A 282 0.43 34.52 -12.67
CA ILE A 282 1.63 35.26 -13.02
C ILE A 282 1.20 36.67 -13.44
N SER A 283 1.35 37.65 -12.54
CA SER A 283 1.36 39.07 -12.91
C SER A 283 2.81 39.50 -13.09
N PHE A 284 3.18 39.75 -14.35
CA PHE A 284 4.39 40.49 -14.69
C PHE A 284 4.30 41.90 -14.11
N LEU A 285 5.06 42.16 -13.04
CA LEU A 285 5.43 43.51 -12.62
C LEU A 285 6.90 43.71 -12.96
N ILE A 286 7.12 44.41 -14.06
CA ILE A 286 8.42 44.90 -14.50
C ILE A 286 8.80 46.05 -13.56
N LEU A 287 9.85 45.87 -12.77
CA LEU A 287 10.62 46.97 -12.15
C LEU A 287 12.12 46.67 -12.31
N PRO A 288 12.96 47.70 -12.51
CA PRO A 288 14.22 47.58 -13.22
C PRO A 288 15.38 47.12 -12.33
N ALA A 289 16.39 46.59 -13.00
CA ALA A 289 17.66 46.12 -12.47
C ALA A 289 18.39 47.15 -11.61
N LEU A 290 18.85 46.71 -10.43
CA LEU A 290 20.05 47.24 -9.78
C LEU A 290 21.02 46.09 -9.52
N HIS A 291 22.27 46.33 -9.88
CA HIS A 291 23.34 45.37 -10.10
C HIS A 291 23.98 44.86 -8.80
N GLY A 292 24.36 43.56 -8.76
CA GLY A 292 25.29 42.98 -7.80
C GLY A 292 24.86 41.60 -7.26
N PRO A 293 25.70 40.53 -7.35
CA PRO A 293 25.29 39.18 -6.97
C PRO A 293 25.55 38.89 -5.48
N PRO A 294 24.64 38.19 -4.78
CA PRO A 294 25.03 37.34 -3.67
C PRO A 294 25.00 35.86 -4.10
N ASN A 295 26.12 35.20 -3.85
CA ASN A 295 26.33 33.78 -4.00
C ASN A 295 25.19 32.93 -3.41
N TRP A 296 24.55 32.12 -4.24
CA TRP A 296 23.99 30.83 -3.81
C TRP A 296 24.68 29.72 -4.57
N MET A 297 25.53 29.03 -3.81
CA MET A 297 26.27 27.86 -4.21
C MET A 297 25.28 26.72 -4.49
N CYS A 298 25.03 26.45 -5.78
CA CYS A 298 24.51 25.18 -6.24
C CYS A 298 25.58 24.10 -5.97
N MET A 299 25.41 23.31 -4.91
CA MET A 299 26.00 21.98 -4.89
C MET A 299 25.06 21.04 -5.65
N GLU A 300 25.30 20.94 -6.95
CA GLU A 300 25.01 19.73 -7.71
C GLU A 300 25.76 18.58 -7.04
N ASN A 301 25.08 17.46 -6.78
CA ASN A 301 25.74 16.17 -6.82
C ASN A 301 24.83 15.15 -7.46
N ASN A 302 25.23 14.83 -8.69
CA ASN A 302 24.72 13.83 -9.60
C ASN A 302 24.53 12.46 -8.93
N ILE A 303 23.38 11.86 -9.21
CA ILE A 303 23.16 10.43 -9.12
C ILE A 303 23.74 9.82 -10.40
N SER A 304 24.91 9.19 -10.31
CA SER A 304 25.41 8.24 -11.31
C SER A 304 25.43 6.84 -10.71
N CYS A 305 24.49 6.00 -11.15
CA CYS A 305 24.51 4.56 -10.93
C CYS A 305 25.37 3.91 -12.02
N SER A 306 26.59 3.50 -11.69
CA SER A 306 27.36 2.49 -12.43
C SER A 306 28.38 1.84 -11.49
N LEU A 307 28.42 0.51 -11.54
CA LEU A 307 29.26 -0.43 -10.76
C LEU A 307 30.76 -0.09 -10.79
N PRO A 308 31.56 -0.74 -9.91
CA PRO A 308 32.66 -1.51 -10.48
C PRO A 308 32.80 -2.93 -9.93
N VAL A 309 33.26 -3.76 -10.85
CA VAL A 309 33.86 -5.08 -10.69
C VAL A 309 35.23 -4.93 -10.00
N SER A 310 35.57 -5.93 -9.21
CA SER A 310 36.82 -6.22 -8.50
C SER A 310 38.10 -6.05 -9.34
N VAL A 311 39.16 -5.48 -8.75
CA VAL A 311 40.58 -5.87 -8.94
C VAL A 311 41.40 -5.45 -7.70
N LEU A 312 42.13 -6.44 -7.13
CA LEU A 312 43.16 -6.43 -6.07
C LEU A 312 42.73 -6.13 -4.63
#